data_AF-A0A0G2EYW4-F1
#
_entry.id   AF-A0A0G2EYW4-F1
#
_cell.length_a   1.000
_cell.length_b   1.000
_cell.length_c   1.000
_cell.angle_alpha   90.00
_cell.angle_beta   90.00
_cell.angle_gamma   90.00
#
_symmetry.space_group_name_H-M   'P 1'
#
loop_
_entity.id
_entity.type
_entity.pdbx_description
1 polymer ?
#
loop_
_entity_poly.entity_id
_entity_poly.type
_entity_poly.pdbx_seq_one_letter_code
_entity_poly.pdbx_strand_id
1 'polypeptide(L)'
;MEAFTAGGWWHDPSILAATGEGVEKEELRAWAGWWNEAIVELVRLSMQQKDALTVLLTGRSEAAFSDLIKRIVASKNLEFDLIVLKPEVGPTGQFFTSTGDFKKDFLEYLVFTYKSAEEIKIYEDRPRHTKMFREFFEKMKKSLLSHPIDQPSPPRKPINAEVIQVTELTQYLDPVSEISAVQRLINEHNRVVSSPQSSTATNKVKSPHGRFFIKRNAIYTAYLLSQQDSARLLTLITNSLPQGLVDTGEIKLLASSILISPRPIDQVPSSILSKAGGIGKKVLWQVTGTGILDNKVWAARLLPIGLRNGETIHTMDGGTPVCVLAVRKGGRPADASKITEWTPVDEGRGFVFESVVGEKVILQLEKEESETENDGPYRGYKRKFANQSGDNYHRDNKEFNYRENRNTGRRGGFSGRGRSGNAQARNRGDGTRNTSPPASGRGNDRRDRAGGGGSRRNREGRGGYKSLDDYGPGGNGYDGMYESRGANEGGVPVMNY
;
A
#
# COMPACT_ATOMS: atom_id res chain seq x y z
N MET A 1 -0.99 2.65 8.81
CA MET A 1 -1.92 1.49 8.97
C MET A 1 -1.99 1.10 10.45
N GLU A 2 -2.54 1.97 11.31
CA GLU A 2 -2.58 1.78 12.78
C GLU A 2 -4.03 1.49 13.21
N ALA A 3 -4.63 0.45 12.61
CA ALA A 3 -6.07 0.27 12.65
C ALA A 3 -6.60 -0.24 14.00
N PHE A 4 -5.86 -1.15 14.65
CA PHE A 4 -6.32 -1.88 15.83
C PHE A 4 -5.79 -1.27 17.14
N THR A 5 -6.40 -1.62 18.27
CA THR A 5 -5.99 -1.19 19.63
C THR A 5 -4.57 -1.59 20.01
N ALA A 6 -4.04 -2.67 19.42
CA ALA A 6 -2.65 -3.11 19.57
C ALA A 6 -1.71 -2.60 18.45
N GLY A 7 -2.19 -1.70 17.57
CA GLY A 7 -1.46 -1.17 16.42
C GLY A 7 -1.94 -1.72 15.08
N GLY A 8 -1.04 -1.83 14.10
CA GLY A 8 -1.29 -2.58 12.86
C GLY A 8 -1.01 -4.08 13.04
N TRP A 9 -1.59 -4.93 12.17
CA TRP A 9 -1.35 -6.38 12.16
C TRP A 9 0.14 -6.80 12.18
N TRP A 10 1.03 -6.03 11.57
CA TRP A 10 2.49 -6.24 11.61
C TRP A 10 3.13 -6.16 13.01
N HIS A 11 2.44 -5.52 13.97
CA HIS A 11 2.88 -5.37 15.35
C HIS A 11 2.39 -6.50 16.27
N ASP A 12 1.52 -7.38 15.76
CA ASP A 12 0.99 -8.52 16.50
C ASP A 12 1.86 -9.78 16.26
N PRO A 13 2.45 -10.39 17.31
CA PRO A 13 3.29 -11.57 17.16
C PRO A 13 2.51 -12.83 16.77
N SER A 14 1.18 -12.87 16.98
CA SER A 14 0.34 -14.01 16.59
C SER A 14 0.25 -14.20 15.07
N ILE A 15 0.45 -13.13 14.28
CA ILE A 15 0.51 -13.23 12.81
C ILE A 15 1.79 -13.95 12.37
N LEU A 16 2.94 -13.64 12.99
CA LEU A 16 4.20 -14.34 12.72
C LEU A 16 4.19 -15.77 13.29
N ALA A 17 3.56 -15.98 14.45
CA ALA A 17 3.38 -17.31 15.03
C ALA A 17 2.34 -18.18 14.29
N ALA A 18 1.57 -17.61 13.35
CA ALA A 18 0.63 -18.31 12.48
C ALA A 18 1.25 -18.69 11.11
N THR A 19 2.53 -18.42 10.88
CA THR A 19 3.26 -18.87 9.69
C THR A 19 3.36 -20.41 9.65
N GLY A 20 3.29 -20.99 8.44
CA GLY A 20 3.21 -22.44 8.22
C GLY A 20 1.98 -23.08 8.84
N GLU A 21 2.12 -24.26 9.45
CA GLU A 21 1.06 -24.86 10.26
C GLU A 21 1.00 -24.29 11.70
N GLY A 22 1.65 -23.16 11.95
CA GLY A 22 1.75 -22.49 13.25
C GLY A 22 3.00 -22.87 14.05
N VAL A 23 3.40 -21.99 14.96
CA VAL A 23 4.67 -22.05 15.74
C VAL A 23 4.95 -23.42 16.36
N GLU A 24 3.96 -24.09 16.95
CA GLU A 24 4.15 -25.40 17.60
C GLU A 24 4.65 -26.50 16.65
N LYS A 25 4.32 -26.40 15.35
CA LYS A 25 4.76 -27.34 14.32
C LYS A 25 5.98 -26.84 13.55
N GLU A 26 6.01 -25.55 13.23
CA GLU A 26 7.11 -25.00 12.43
C GLU A 26 8.41 -24.85 13.21
N GLU A 27 8.37 -24.55 14.51
CA GLU A 27 9.57 -24.51 15.36
C GLU A 27 10.24 -25.90 15.44
N LEU A 28 9.44 -26.98 15.53
CA LEU A 28 9.94 -28.37 15.45
C LEU A 28 10.54 -28.73 14.07
N ARG A 29 10.19 -27.97 13.02
CA ARG A 29 10.71 -28.10 11.65
C ARG A 29 11.82 -27.10 11.34
N ALA A 30 12.29 -26.33 12.33
CA ALA A 30 13.20 -25.21 12.12
C ALA A 30 12.69 -24.18 11.07
N TRP A 31 11.37 -24.04 10.94
CA TRP A 31 10.67 -23.25 9.91
C TRP A 31 11.15 -23.57 8.48
N ALA A 32 11.38 -24.85 8.18
CA ALA A 32 11.81 -25.30 6.85
C ALA A 32 10.91 -24.76 5.72
N GLY A 33 11.53 -24.28 4.64
CA GLY A 33 10.84 -23.61 3.53
C GLY A 33 10.60 -22.10 3.75
N TRP A 34 10.41 -21.64 4.99
CA TRP A 34 10.14 -20.22 5.30
C TRP A 34 11.40 -19.35 5.36
N TRP A 35 12.59 -19.94 5.30
CA TRP A 35 13.87 -19.22 5.26
C TRP A 35 14.34 -18.94 3.84
N ASN A 36 14.99 -17.80 3.63
CA ASN A 36 15.93 -17.64 2.53
C ASN A 36 17.24 -18.38 2.88
N GLU A 37 17.34 -19.65 2.49
CA GLU A 37 18.48 -20.52 2.87
C GLU A 37 19.85 -19.98 2.40
N ALA A 38 19.91 -19.12 1.37
CA ALA A 38 21.16 -18.46 0.97
C ALA A 38 21.62 -17.42 2.01
N ILE A 39 20.69 -16.74 2.69
CA ILE A 39 21.00 -15.85 3.82
C ILE A 39 21.31 -16.67 5.08
N VAL A 40 20.63 -17.80 5.30
CA VAL A 40 20.97 -18.74 6.39
C VAL A 40 22.42 -19.22 6.27
N GLU A 41 22.89 -19.56 5.07
CA GLU A 41 24.27 -19.99 4.86
C GLU A 41 25.29 -18.86 5.06
N LEU A 42 24.96 -17.62 4.64
CA LEU A 42 25.80 -16.45 4.93
C LEU A 42 25.90 -16.18 6.44
N VAL A 43 24.84 -16.41 7.22
CA VAL A 43 24.89 -16.35 8.69
C VAL A 43 25.78 -17.46 9.24
N ARG A 44 25.68 -18.71 8.76
CA ARG A 44 26.56 -19.82 9.18
C ARG A 44 28.03 -19.56 8.86
N LEU A 45 28.35 -18.89 7.75
CA LEU A 45 29.71 -18.47 7.42
C LEU A 45 30.19 -17.38 8.39
N SER A 46 29.35 -16.38 8.68
CA SER A 46 29.64 -15.34 9.68
C SER A 46 29.90 -15.93 11.08
N MET A 47 29.10 -16.92 11.51
CA MET A 47 29.29 -17.66 12.78
C MET A 47 30.65 -18.40 12.87
N GLN A 48 31.29 -18.72 11.75
CA GLN A 48 32.61 -19.37 11.72
C GLN A 48 33.77 -18.35 11.74
N GLN A 49 33.50 -17.08 11.42
CA GLN A 49 34.50 -16.01 11.40
C GLN A 49 34.67 -15.39 12.80
N LYS A 50 35.73 -15.79 13.50
CA LYS A 50 36.05 -15.33 14.88
C LYS A 50 36.39 -13.83 14.99
N ASP A 51 36.52 -13.16 13.86
CA ASP A 51 36.79 -11.74 13.67
C ASP A 51 35.56 -10.96 13.15
N ALA A 52 34.45 -11.65 12.85
CA ALA A 52 33.17 -11.05 12.50
C ALA A 52 32.28 -10.83 13.74
N LEU A 53 31.26 -9.99 13.58
CA LEU A 53 30.18 -9.80 14.55
C LEU A 53 28.84 -10.02 13.83
N THR A 54 28.13 -11.07 14.19
CA THR A 54 26.95 -11.57 13.49
C THR A 54 25.69 -10.95 14.09
N VAL A 55 25.07 -9.98 13.38
CA VAL A 55 23.99 -9.14 13.92
C VAL A 55 22.66 -9.34 13.17
N LEU A 56 21.59 -9.66 13.89
CA LEU A 56 20.22 -9.66 13.38
C LEU A 56 19.51 -8.35 13.76
N LEU A 57 19.26 -7.47 12.78
CA LEU A 57 18.65 -6.15 12.99
C LEU A 57 17.25 -6.04 12.39
N THR A 58 16.21 -5.96 13.21
CA THR A 58 14.81 -5.95 12.78
C THR A 58 14.02 -4.72 13.28
N GLY A 59 12.99 -4.35 12.50
CA GLY A 59 12.06 -3.27 12.86
C GLY A 59 10.90 -3.69 13.76
N ARG A 60 10.77 -4.98 14.06
CA ARG A 60 9.75 -5.53 14.97
C ARG A 60 10.01 -5.04 16.40
N SER A 61 8.94 -4.80 17.16
CA SER A 61 9.01 -4.27 18.52
C SER A 61 9.57 -5.30 19.52
N GLU A 62 10.50 -4.87 20.37
CA GLU A 62 11.17 -5.74 21.34
C GLU A 62 10.17 -6.42 22.28
N ALA A 63 9.32 -5.62 22.95
CA ALA A 63 8.34 -6.08 23.93
C ALA A 63 7.32 -7.10 23.40
N ALA A 64 7.12 -7.21 22.08
CA ALA A 64 6.17 -8.14 21.47
C ALA A 64 6.83 -9.32 20.73
N PHE A 65 8.06 -9.16 20.23
CA PHE A 65 8.68 -10.15 19.34
C PHE A 65 9.97 -10.79 19.87
N SER A 66 10.54 -10.34 20.99
CA SER A 66 11.86 -10.81 21.47
C SER A 66 11.92 -12.33 21.59
N ASP A 67 10.97 -12.94 22.30
CA ASP A 67 10.99 -14.39 22.59
C ASP A 67 10.65 -15.23 21.35
N LEU A 68 9.74 -14.75 20.50
CA LEU A 68 9.38 -15.43 19.25
C LEU A 68 10.55 -15.43 18.25
N ILE A 69 11.27 -14.31 18.10
CA ILE A 69 12.42 -14.23 17.19
C ILE A 69 13.58 -15.09 17.72
N LYS A 70 13.85 -15.08 19.04
CA LYS A 70 14.86 -15.95 19.66
C LYS A 70 14.56 -17.44 19.41
N ARG A 71 13.30 -17.86 19.58
CA ARG A 71 12.83 -19.22 19.25
C ARG A 71 13.01 -19.58 17.78
N ILE A 72 12.63 -18.68 16.87
CA ILE A 72 12.79 -18.86 15.43
C ILE A 72 14.28 -19.10 15.07
N VAL A 73 15.21 -18.24 15.49
CA VAL A 73 16.64 -18.41 15.15
C VAL A 73 17.26 -19.64 15.84
N ALA A 74 16.92 -19.90 17.11
CA ALA A 74 17.42 -21.04 17.85
C ALA A 74 16.98 -22.38 17.22
N SER A 75 15.73 -22.48 16.76
CA SER A 75 15.24 -23.69 16.07
C SER A 75 16.04 -24.06 14.81
N LYS A 76 16.63 -23.05 14.15
CA LYS A 76 17.48 -23.20 12.95
C LYS A 76 18.97 -23.42 13.28
N ASN A 77 19.33 -23.42 14.57
CA ASN A 77 20.70 -23.37 15.09
C ASN A 77 21.49 -22.18 14.52
N LEU A 78 20.87 -21.00 14.50
CA LEU A 78 21.51 -19.74 14.09
C LEU A 78 21.83 -18.91 15.33
N GLU A 79 23.12 -18.78 15.63
CA GLU A 79 23.63 -17.98 16.72
C GLU A 79 24.01 -16.59 16.20
N PHE A 80 23.53 -15.54 16.87
CA PHE A 80 23.83 -14.15 16.56
C PHE A 80 24.41 -13.50 17.82
N ASP A 81 25.56 -12.84 17.69
CA ASP A 81 26.19 -12.09 18.77
C ASP A 81 25.27 -10.97 19.30
N LEU A 82 24.44 -10.40 18.41
CA LEU A 82 23.43 -9.39 18.74
C LEU A 82 22.12 -9.66 17.99
N ILE A 83 21.03 -9.84 18.73
CA ILE A 83 19.64 -9.85 18.21
C ILE A 83 18.99 -8.54 18.61
N VAL A 84 18.71 -7.67 17.64
CA VAL A 84 18.40 -6.26 17.85
C VAL A 84 17.02 -5.92 17.28
N LEU A 85 16.06 -5.74 18.19
CA LEU A 85 14.68 -5.36 17.91
C LEU A 85 14.47 -3.86 18.22
N LYS A 86 13.39 -3.27 17.72
CA LYS A 86 13.05 -1.87 17.99
C LYS A 86 12.51 -1.72 19.44
N PRO A 87 13.16 -0.96 20.33
CA PRO A 87 12.62 -0.70 21.67
C PRO A 87 11.50 0.35 21.60
N GLU A 88 10.68 0.44 22.66
CA GLU A 88 9.62 1.46 22.76
C GLU A 88 10.19 2.88 22.90
N VAL A 89 11.27 3.02 23.66
CA VAL A 89 12.09 4.23 23.84
C VAL A 89 13.56 3.87 23.64
N GLY A 90 14.32 4.76 23.01
CA GLY A 90 15.76 4.58 22.85
C GLY A 90 16.56 4.93 24.12
N PRO A 91 17.88 4.69 24.11
CA PRO A 91 18.74 4.82 25.31
C PRO A 91 18.81 6.23 25.92
N THR A 92 18.41 7.28 25.20
CA THR A 92 18.34 8.67 25.72
C THR A 92 16.90 9.14 25.92
N GLY A 93 15.93 8.21 25.95
CA GLY A 93 14.50 8.50 26.08
C GLY A 93 13.83 8.97 24.78
N GLN A 94 14.50 8.83 23.63
CA GLN A 94 13.97 9.27 22.34
C GLN A 94 12.94 8.28 21.78
N PHE A 95 11.88 8.78 21.14
CA PHE A 95 10.90 7.97 20.41
C PHE A 95 11.28 7.88 18.93
N PHE A 96 11.53 6.67 18.44
CA PHE A 96 11.88 6.43 17.03
C PHE A 96 10.65 6.50 16.12
N THR A 97 10.49 7.64 15.44
CA THR A 97 9.38 7.93 14.51
C THR A 97 9.35 7.00 13.29
N SER A 98 10.50 6.50 12.83
CA SER A 98 10.59 5.48 11.79
C SER A 98 11.56 4.35 12.14
N THR A 99 11.30 3.16 11.59
CA THR A 99 12.20 2.01 11.65
C THR A 99 13.55 2.30 10.99
N GLY A 100 13.56 3.11 9.93
CA GLY A 100 14.78 3.45 9.21
C GLY A 100 15.74 4.32 10.03
N ASP A 101 15.20 5.17 10.91
CA ASP A 101 16.01 6.01 11.80
C ASP A 101 16.53 5.21 12.98
N PHE A 102 15.70 4.36 13.60
CA PHE A 102 16.16 3.35 14.57
C PHE A 102 17.32 2.48 14.03
N LYS A 103 17.19 1.94 12.81
CA LYS A 103 18.26 1.14 12.19
C LYS A 103 19.54 1.96 11.95
N LYS A 104 19.45 3.26 11.59
CA LYS A 104 20.63 4.14 11.43
C LYS A 104 21.32 4.41 12.76
N ASP A 105 20.57 4.84 13.77
CA ASP A 105 21.12 5.18 15.09
C ASP A 105 21.87 3.98 15.68
N PHE A 106 21.28 2.77 15.60
CA PHE A 106 21.95 1.54 16.01
C PHE A 106 23.23 1.27 15.19
N LEU A 107 23.19 1.38 13.86
CA LEU A 107 24.38 1.18 13.01
C LEU A 107 25.48 2.23 13.29
N GLU A 108 25.12 3.47 13.64
CA GLU A 108 26.06 4.51 14.06
C GLU A 108 26.76 4.14 15.37
N TYR A 109 25.98 3.74 16.39
CA TYR A 109 26.53 3.24 17.66
C TYR A 109 27.42 2.01 17.46
N LEU A 110 27.01 1.06 16.61
CA LEU A 110 27.77 -0.16 16.31
C LEU A 110 29.15 0.18 15.71
N VAL A 111 29.16 1.02 14.67
CA VAL A 111 30.38 1.41 13.94
C VAL A 111 31.35 2.21 14.81
N PHE A 112 30.85 3.06 15.71
CA PHE A 112 31.69 3.82 16.64
C PHE A 112 32.09 3.06 17.92
N THR A 113 31.39 1.97 18.26
CA THR A 113 31.80 1.02 19.31
C THR A 113 32.93 0.13 18.81
N TYR A 114 32.72 -0.56 17.69
CA TYR A 114 33.70 -1.48 17.10
C TYR A 114 34.71 -0.74 16.20
N LYS A 115 35.49 0.15 16.80
CA LYS A 115 36.43 1.08 16.13
C LYS A 115 37.48 0.39 15.25
N SER A 116 37.82 -0.87 15.59
CA SER A 116 38.80 -1.69 14.86
C SER A 116 38.21 -2.44 13.66
N ALA A 117 36.88 -2.54 13.54
CA ALA A 117 36.24 -3.24 12.42
C ALA A 117 36.46 -2.44 11.12
N GLU A 118 37.14 -3.04 10.14
CA GLU A 118 37.52 -2.36 8.89
C GLU A 118 36.41 -2.42 7.82
N GLU A 119 35.53 -3.43 7.86
CA GLU A 119 34.36 -3.56 6.99
C GLU A 119 33.04 -3.80 7.75
N ILE A 120 31.92 -3.56 7.06
CA ILE A 120 30.57 -3.97 7.46
C ILE A 120 29.79 -4.39 6.22
N LYS A 121 29.15 -5.57 6.28
CA LYS A 121 28.27 -6.09 5.21
C LYS A 121 26.83 -6.14 5.71
N ILE A 122 25.90 -5.54 4.96
CA ILE A 122 24.49 -5.44 5.32
C ILE A 122 23.64 -6.09 4.23
N TYR A 123 22.81 -7.06 4.63
CA TYR A 123 21.83 -7.72 3.78
C TYR A 123 20.44 -7.21 4.14
N GLU A 124 19.78 -6.50 3.22
CA GLU A 124 18.43 -5.96 3.42
C GLU A 124 17.57 -6.25 2.18
N ASP A 125 16.33 -6.68 2.40
CA ASP A 125 15.31 -6.95 1.38
C ASP A 125 14.76 -5.66 0.75
N ARG A 126 14.37 -4.70 1.58
CA ARG A 126 13.63 -3.49 1.19
C ARG A 126 14.53 -2.53 0.40
N PRO A 127 14.26 -2.27 -0.90
CA PRO A 127 15.15 -1.44 -1.75
C PRO A 127 15.33 -0.01 -1.23
N ARG A 128 14.28 0.55 -0.59
CA ARG A 128 14.32 1.86 0.06
C ARG A 128 15.28 1.91 1.26
N HIS A 129 15.31 0.86 2.07
CA HIS A 129 16.26 0.75 3.20
C HIS A 129 17.68 0.52 2.68
N THR A 130 17.85 -0.37 1.70
CA THR A 130 19.13 -0.61 1.02
C THR A 130 19.74 0.69 0.49
N LYS A 131 18.95 1.51 -0.24
CA LYS A 131 19.37 2.84 -0.70
C LYS A 131 19.73 3.76 0.48
N MET A 132 18.87 3.84 1.49
CA MET A 132 19.05 4.68 2.68
C MET A 132 20.34 4.34 3.45
N PHE A 133 20.71 3.06 3.55
CA PHE A 133 21.98 2.65 4.18
C PHE A 133 23.19 3.03 3.31
N ARG A 134 23.14 2.80 1.99
CA ARG A 134 24.21 3.25 1.07
C ARG A 134 24.45 4.76 1.19
N GLU A 135 23.39 5.56 1.23
CA GLU A 135 23.46 7.02 1.43
C GLU A 135 24.01 7.41 2.81
N PHE A 136 23.62 6.71 3.87
CA PHE A 136 24.11 6.91 5.24
C PHE A 136 25.60 6.59 5.38
N PHE A 137 26.06 5.44 4.90
CA PHE A 137 27.47 5.05 4.99
C PHE A 137 28.37 5.93 4.10
N GLU A 138 27.93 6.32 2.91
CA GLU A 138 28.68 7.28 2.09
C GLU A 138 28.77 8.66 2.75
N LYS A 139 27.74 9.13 3.45
CA LYS A 139 27.80 10.36 4.26
C LYS A 139 28.79 10.21 5.43
N MET A 140 28.74 9.10 6.17
CA MET A 140 29.64 8.83 7.31
C MET A 140 31.11 8.75 6.85
N LYS A 141 31.39 7.98 5.80
CA LYS A 141 32.72 7.83 5.18
C LYS A 141 33.28 9.17 4.71
N LYS A 142 32.47 10.01 4.07
CA LYS A 142 32.85 11.39 3.71
C LYS A 142 33.18 12.22 4.95
N SER A 143 32.35 12.18 5.99
CA SER A 143 32.59 12.93 7.25
C SER A 143 33.85 12.49 8.00
N LEU A 144 34.25 11.22 7.91
CA LEU A 144 35.49 10.70 8.51
C LEU A 144 36.73 11.01 7.66
N LEU A 145 36.58 11.17 6.34
CA LEU A 145 37.67 11.55 5.43
C LEU A 145 37.90 13.06 5.35
N SER A 146 36.84 13.88 5.42
CA SER A 146 36.90 15.34 5.33
C SER A 146 37.10 16.02 6.68
N HIS A 147 37.79 15.37 7.62
CA HIS A 147 37.98 15.90 8.97
C HIS A 147 38.95 17.10 8.94
N PRO A 148 38.61 18.27 9.50
CA PRO A 148 39.52 19.40 9.55
C PRO A 148 40.80 19.08 10.34
N ILE A 149 41.93 19.60 9.86
CA ILE A 149 43.25 19.43 10.49
C ILE A 149 43.30 20.09 11.88
N ASP A 150 42.57 21.20 12.06
CA ASP A 150 42.51 21.98 13.30
C ASP A 150 41.55 21.38 14.36
N GLN A 151 41.10 20.15 14.18
CA GLN A 151 40.20 19.44 15.09
C GLN A 151 40.82 18.10 15.56
N PRO A 152 40.39 17.55 16.72
CA PRO A 152 40.85 16.24 17.18
C PRO A 152 40.65 15.16 16.11
N SER A 153 41.57 14.21 16.00
CA SER A 153 41.49 13.14 14.98
C SER A 153 40.17 12.37 15.07
N PRO A 154 39.59 11.92 13.93
CA PRO A 154 38.30 11.24 13.90
C PRO A 154 38.28 10.01 14.82
N PRO A 155 37.14 9.70 15.47
CA PRO A 155 37.06 8.68 16.53
C PRO A 155 37.29 7.23 16.06
N ARG A 156 37.41 7.01 14.75
CA ARG A 156 37.85 5.78 14.08
C ARG A 156 38.31 6.09 12.64
N LYS A 157 39.01 5.15 12.00
CA LYS A 157 39.21 5.15 10.53
C LYS A 157 37.84 5.02 9.81
N PRO A 158 37.68 5.52 8.56
CA PRO A 158 36.53 5.20 7.73
C PRO A 158 36.30 3.68 7.62
N ILE A 159 35.04 3.24 7.60
CA ILE A 159 34.67 1.83 7.42
C ILE A 159 34.35 1.53 5.94
N ASN A 160 34.71 0.35 5.46
CA ASN A 160 34.25 -0.15 4.16
C ASN A 160 32.85 -0.76 4.31
N ALA A 161 31.81 -0.10 3.77
CA ALA A 161 30.43 -0.53 3.93
C ALA A 161 29.86 -1.10 2.62
N GLU A 162 29.53 -2.39 2.64
CA GLU A 162 28.81 -3.05 1.56
C GLU A 162 27.34 -3.24 1.97
N VAL A 163 26.41 -2.84 1.10
CA VAL A 163 24.97 -3.01 1.34
C VAL A 163 24.38 -3.78 0.17
N ILE A 164 24.14 -5.07 0.40
CA ILE A 164 23.60 -6.03 -0.54
C ILE A 164 22.07 -5.93 -0.47
N GLN A 165 21.43 -5.76 -1.63
CA GLN A 165 19.97 -5.91 -1.72
C GLN A 165 19.66 -7.39 -1.88
N VAL A 166 18.84 -7.94 -1.00
CA VAL A 166 18.37 -9.33 -1.08
C VAL A 166 17.06 -9.37 -1.86
N THR A 167 16.88 -10.38 -2.72
CA THR A 167 15.58 -10.62 -3.36
C THR A 167 14.57 -11.07 -2.30
N GLU A 168 13.44 -10.37 -2.22
CA GLU A 168 12.33 -10.77 -1.34
C GLU A 168 11.76 -12.12 -1.81
N LEU A 169 11.68 -13.09 -0.89
CA LEU A 169 11.04 -14.38 -1.14
C LEU A 169 9.63 -14.35 -0.55
N THR A 170 8.67 -13.80 -1.30
CA THR A 170 7.29 -13.70 -0.84
C THR A 170 6.65 -15.10 -0.72
N GLN A 171 6.22 -15.44 0.49
CA GLN A 171 5.36 -16.60 0.75
C GLN A 171 4.09 -16.13 1.45
N TYR A 172 2.98 -16.78 1.13
CA TYR A 172 1.65 -16.47 1.65
C TYR A 172 1.26 -17.52 2.69
N LEU A 173 0.48 -17.10 3.68
CA LEU A 173 -0.18 -18.04 4.58
C LEU A 173 -1.22 -18.87 3.80
N ASP A 174 -1.59 -20.04 4.34
CA ASP A 174 -2.83 -20.70 3.90
C ASP A 174 -4.03 -19.75 4.12
N PRO A 175 -4.94 -19.57 3.14
CA PRO A 175 -6.08 -18.68 3.26
C PRO A 175 -6.93 -18.88 4.52
N VAL A 176 -7.18 -20.12 4.96
CA VAL A 176 -7.99 -20.38 6.16
C VAL A 176 -7.23 -19.92 7.41
N SER A 177 -5.92 -20.14 7.44
CA SER A 177 -5.02 -19.75 8.52
C SER A 177 -4.84 -18.23 8.61
N GLU A 178 -4.73 -17.54 7.47
CA GLU A 178 -4.71 -16.06 7.40
C GLU A 178 -6.02 -15.47 7.92
N ILE A 179 -7.17 -15.94 7.39
CA ILE A 179 -8.50 -15.47 7.81
C ILE A 179 -8.70 -15.72 9.31
N SER A 180 -8.29 -16.87 9.83
CA SER A 180 -8.35 -17.19 11.25
C SER A 180 -7.47 -16.26 12.10
N ALA A 181 -6.25 -15.96 11.65
CA ALA A 181 -5.36 -15.01 12.33
C ALA A 181 -5.94 -13.58 12.35
N VAL A 182 -6.42 -13.08 11.22
CA VAL A 182 -7.06 -11.76 11.10
C VAL A 182 -8.36 -11.69 11.91
N GLN A 183 -9.19 -12.74 11.92
CA GLN A 183 -10.42 -12.77 12.71
C GLN A 183 -10.14 -12.80 14.22
N ARG A 184 -9.07 -13.44 14.69
CA ARG A 184 -8.63 -13.36 16.10
C ARG A 184 -8.24 -11.94 16.49
N LEU A 185 -7.46 -11.25 15.65
CA LEU A 185 -7.08 -9.84 15.85
C LEU A 185 -8.30 -8.91 15.90
N ILE A 186 -9.28 -9.11 15.01
CA ILE A 186 -10.57 -8.38 15.02
C ILE A 186 -11.36 -8.66 16.31
N ASN A 187 -11.44 -9.92 16.74
CA ASN A 187 -12.18 -10.30 17.94
C ASN A 187 -11.57 -9.66 19.21
N GLU A 188 -10.25 -9.68 19.35
CA GLU A 188 -9.56 -9.06 20.49
C GLU A 188 -9.69 -7.53 20.47
N HIS A 189 -9.54 -6.89 19.31
CA HIS A 189 -9.81 -5.46 19.14
C HIS A 189 -11.23 -5.09 19.58
N ASN A 190 -12.23 -5.82 19.07
CA ASN A 190 -13.62 -5.59 19.39
C ASN A 190 -13.91 -5.79 20.90
N ARG A 191 -13.27 -6.78 21.53
CA ARG A 191 -13.36 -7.02 22.98
C ARG A 191 -12.84 -5.84 23.80
N VAL A 192 -11.72 -5.23 23.38
CA VAL A 192 -11.15 -4.03 24.04
C VAL A 192 -12.05 -2.81 23.83
N VAL A 193 -12.52 -2.57 22.60
CA VAL A 193 -13.39 -1.42 22.27
C VAL A 193 -14.74 -1.50 23.01
N SER A 194 -15.36 -2.68 23.07
CA SER A 194 -16.64 -2.91 23.76
C SER A 194 -16.54 -2.97 25.29
N SER A 195 -15.34 -2.93 25.89
CA SER A 195 -15.20 -2.99 27.35
C SER A 195 -15.77 -1.73 28.03
N PRO A 196 -16.66 -1.84 29.05
CA PRO A 196 -17.20 -0.68 29.76
C PRO A 196 -16.13 0.26 30.35
N GLN A 197 -14.94 -0.25 30.66
CA GLN A 197 -13.83 0.56 31.19
C GLN A 197 -13.26 1.55 30.13
N SER A 198 -13.50 1.34 28.83
CA SER A 198 -13.17 2.32 27.79
C SER A 198 -14.08 3.56 27.83
N SER A 199 -15.25 3.47 28.50
CA SER A 199 -16.22 4.56 28.59
C SER A 199 -15.93 5.55 29.73
N THR A 200 -15.29 5.10 30.82
CA THR A 200 -15.06 5.88 32.05
C THR A 200 -13.59 6.26 32.30
N ALA A 201 -12.63 5.62 31.63
CA ALA A 201 -11.21 5.97 31.74
C ALA A 201 -10.84 7.21 30.91
N THR A 202 -10.04 8.11 31.47
CA THR A 202 -9.66 9.39 30.85
C THR A 202 -8.72 9.23 29.65
N ASN A 203 -9.23 9.51 28.44
CA ASN A 203 -8.49 9.94 27.25
C ASN A 203 -7.32 9.05 26.72
N LYS A 204 -7.22 7.75 27.05
CA LYS A 204 -6.11 6.90 26.55
C LYS A 204 -6.43 5.63 25.77
N VAL A 205 -7.61 5.01 25.86
CA VAL A 205 -7.92 3.77 25.12
C VAL A 205 -9.30 3.82 24.46
N LYS A 206 -9.45 4.72 23.49
CA LYS A 206 -10.48 4.60 22.45
C LYS A 206 -9.79 4.53 21.09
N SER A 207 -9.89 3.38 20.42
CA SER A 207 -9.53 3.30 19.01
C SER A 207 -10.38 4.33 18.24
N PRO A 208 -9.80 5.19 17.39
CA PRO A 208 -10.54 6.20 16.63
C PRO A 208 -11.34 5.59 15.46
N HIS A 209 -11.59 4.28 15.49
CA HIS A 209 -12.04 3.48 14.34
C HIS A 209 -13.21 2.52 14.65
N GLY A 210 -13.75 2.53 15.88
CA GLY A 210 -14.90 1.70 16.24
C GLY A 210 -14.57 0.20 16.33
N ARG A 211 -15.57 -0.65 16.08
CA ARG A 211 -15.41 -2.10 15.91
C ARG A 211 -15.14 -2.43 14.44
N PHE A 212 -14.52 -3.57 14.17
CA PHE A 212 -14.23 -4.06 12.81
C PHE A 212 -14.91 -5.41 12.54
N PHE A 213 -15.09 -5.73 11.26
CA PHE A 213 -15.49 -7.06 10.78
C PHE A 213 -14.83 -7.38 9.43
N ILE A 214 -14.80 -8.67 9.07
CA ILE A 214 -14.40 -9.12 7.73
C ILE A 214 -15.63 -9.10 6.82
N LYS A 215 -15.60 -8.31 5.76
CA LYS A 215 -16.63 -8.29 4.72
C LYS A 215 -16.25 -9.15 3.53
N ARG A 216 -17.18 -9.98 3.06
CA ARG A 216 -17.04 -10.79 1.85
C ARG A 216 -17.62 -10.06 0.64
N ASN A 217 -16.74 -9.57 -0.23
CA ASN A 217 -17.11 -8.97 -1.51
C ASN A 217 -16.77 -9.95 -2.64
N ALA A 218 -17.77 -10.67 -3.17
CA ALA A 218 -17.59 -11.41 -4.41
C ALA A 218 -17.42 -10.44 -5.59
N ILE A 219 -16.55 -10.77 -6.54
CA ILE A 219 -16.24 -9.92 -7.71
C ILE A 219 -16.89 -10.47 -8.98
N TYR A 220 -16.59 -11.73 -9.30
CA TYR A 220 -16.94 -12.36 -10.57
C TYR A 220 -17.04 -13.88 -10.42
N THR A 221 -17.72 -14.52 -11.38
CA THR A 221 -17.89 -15.98 -11.44
C THR A 221 -16.94 -16.58 -12.47
N ALA A 222 -16.19 -17.61 -12.09
CA ALA A 222 -15.13 -18.19 -12.92
C ALA A 222 -14.89 -19.68 -12.58
N TYR A 223 -14.17 -20.37 -13.46
CA TYR A 223 -13.44 -21.58 -13.05
C TYR A 223 -12.18 -21.12 -12.32
N LEU A 224 -12.09 -21.40 -11.02
CA LEU A 224 -10.97 -21.05 -10.16
C LEU A 224 -9.89 -22.14 -10.23
N LEU A 225 -8.62 -21.75 -10.25
CA LEU A 225 -7.48 -22.65 -10.35
C LEU A 225 -6.82 -22.86 -8.97
N SER A 226 -6.12 -23.98 -8.81
CA SER A 226 -5.24 -24.19 -7.66
C SER A 226 -4.04 -23.23 -7.72
N GLN A 227 -3.45 -22.89 -6.57
CA GLN A 227 -2.22 -22.07 -6.53
C GLN A 227 -1.06 -22.79 -7.23
N GLN A 228 -1.00 -24.13 -7.14
CA GLN A 228 -0.01 -24.97 -7.80
C GLN A 228 -0.11 -24.86 -9.34
N ASP A 229 -1.33 -24.95 -9.89
CA ASP A 229 -1.57 -24.86 -11.33
C ASP A 229 -1.43 -23.43 -11.85
N SER A 230 -1.80 -22.44 -11.04
CA SER A 230 -1.52 -21.01 -11.29
C SER A 230 -0.01 -20.79 -11.47
N ALA A 231 0.81 -21.33 -10.56
CA ALA A 231 2.28 -21.25 -10.65
C ALA A 231 2.82 -22.01 -11.88
N ARG A 232 2.33 -23.22 -12.16
CA ARG A 232 2.71 -24.00 -13.36
C ARG A 232 2.41 -23.23 -14.65
N LEU A 233 1.24 -22.60 -14.76
CA LEU A 233 0.85 -21.80 -15.93
C LEU A 233 1.76 -20.58 -16.12
N LEU A 234 2.21 -19.93 -15.05
CA LEU A 234 3.13 -18.79 -15.13
C LEU A 234 4.51 -19.18 -15.69
N THR A 235 4.98 -20.41 -15.49
CA THR A 235 6.25 -20.88 -16.07
C THR A 235 6.25 -20.86 -17.61
N LEU A 236 5.08 -20.97 -18.24
CA LEU A 236 4.92 -20.98 -19.69
C LEU A 236 5.29 -19.62 -20.33
N ILE A 237 5.28 -18.54 -19.55
CA ILE A 237 5.55 -17.18 -20.03
C ILE A 237 6.83 -16.56 -19.44
N THR A 238 7.53 -17.21 -18.50
CA THR A 238 8.76 -16.69 -17.88
C THR A 238 9.80 -16.21 -18.89
N ASN A 239 9.99 -16.95 -19.99
CA ASN A 239 10.94 -16.59 -21.06
C ASN A 239 10.44 -15.49 -22.02
N SER A 240 9.18 -15.08 -21.90
CA SER A 240 8.53 -14.05 -22.74
C SER A 240 8.12 -12.80 -21.96
N LEU A 241 8.35 -12.78 -20.65
CA LEU A 241 8.22 -11.60 -19.79
C LEU A 241 9.53 -10.81 -19.84
N PRO A 242 9.50 -9.48 -20.03
CA PRO A 242 10.71 -8.67 -19.96
C PRO A 242 11.32 -8.71 -18.55
N GLN A 243 12.62 -9.01 -18.47
CA GLN A 243 13.36 -9.14 -17.22
C GLN A 243 13.24 -7.88 -16.34
N GLY A 244 13.07 -8.05 -15.04
CA GLY A 244 12.93 -6.96 -14.06
C GLY A 244 11.55 -6.28 -14.00
N LEU A 245 10.66 -6.45 -14.99
CA LEU A 245 9.36 -5.74 -15.00
C LEU A 245 8.28 -6.36 -14.12
N VAL A 246 8.51 -7.58 -13.62
CA VAL A 246 7.69 -8.17 -12.55
C VAL A 246 8.03 -7.48 -11.22
N ASP A 247 9.32 -7.31 -10.93
CA ASP A 247 9.84 -6.74 -9.69
C ASP A 247 9.53 -5.24 -9.54
N THR A 248 9.37 -4.50 -10.65
CA THR A 248 8.91 -3.11 -10.63
C THR A 248 7.39 -2.96 -10.43
N GLY A 249 6.63 -4.06 -10.43
CA GLY A 249 5.17 -4.02 -10.39
C GLY A 249 4.52 -3.46 -11.66
N GLU A 250 5.25 -3.34 -12.78
CA GLU A 250 4.65 -2.97 -14.07
C GLU A 250 3.75 -4.08 -14.64
N ILE A 251 4.01 -5.33 -14.27
CA ILE A 251 3.28 -6.52 -14.73
C ILE A 251 2.50 -7.12 -13.56
N LYS A 252 1.18 -7.24 -13.72
CA LYS A 252 0.29 -7.99 -12.82
C LYS A 252 0.18 -9.43 -13.33
N LEU A 253 0.42 -10.41 -12.45
CA LEU A 253 0.19 -11.83 -12.73
C LEU A 253 -1.26 -12.18 -12.37
N LEU A 254 -1.99 -12.88 -13.24
CA LEU A 254 -3.45 -13.06 -13.16
C LEU A 254 -3.93 -14.52 -13.32
N ALA A 255 -3.01 -15.48 -13.41
CA ALA A 255 -3.22 -16.89 -13.77
C ALA A 255 -4.07 -17.75 -12.79
N SER A 256 -5.04 -17.16 -12.08
CA SER A 256 -5.83 -17.78 -11.01
C SER A 256 -7.25 -18.19 -11.42
N SER A 257 -7.74 -17.77 -12.61
CA SER A 257 -9.12 -18.02 -13.02
C SER A 257 -9.31 -18.06 -14.55
N ILE A 258 -10.42 -18.67 -14.98
CA ILE A 258 -10.94 -18.66 -16.35
C ILE A 258 -12.37 -18.10 -16.28
N LEU A 259 -12.62 -16.95 -16.91
CA LEU A 259 -13.81 -16.14 -16.64
C LEU A 259 -15.10 -16.72 -17.25
N ILE A 260 -16.11 -16.97 -16.42
CA ILE A 260 -17.46 -17.39 -16.83
C ILE A 260 -18.35 -16.15 -17.01
N SER A 261 -18.34 -15.24 -16.03
CA SER A 261 -19.13 -14.02 -16.04
C SER A 261 -18.47 -12.95 -15.16
N PRO A 262 -18.37 -11.68 -15.60
CA PRO A 262 -17.78 -10.57 -14.84
C PRO A 262 -18.72 -10.05 -13.73
N ARG A 263 -19.47 -10.95 -13.09
CA ARG A 263 -20.46 -10.64 -12.04
C ARG A 263 -20.45 -11.69 -10.92
N PRO A 264 -20.76 -11.31 -9.67
CA PRO A 264 -21.03 -12.25 -8.58
C PRO A 264 -22.21 -13.16 -8.91
N ILE A 265 -22.31 -14.31 -8.22
CA ILE A 265 -23.12 -15.44 -8.69
C ILE A 265 -24.63 -15.20 -8.60
N ASP A 266 -25.07 -14.34 -7.69
CA ASP A 266 -26.45 -13.85 -7.56
C ASP A 266 -26.93 -13.06 -8.79
N GLN A 267 -25.99 -12.50 -9.55
CA GLN A 267 -26.21 -11.66 -10.73
C GLN A 267 -25.89 -12.37 -12.05
N VAL A 268 -25.53 -13.66 -12.02
CA VAL A 268 -25.33 -14.49 -13.21
C VAL A 268 -26.65 -15.20 -13.58
N PRO A 269 -27.16 -15.05 -14.82
CA PRO A 269 -28.33 -15.78 -15.28
C PRO A 269 -28.18 -17.30 -15.11
N SER A 270 -29.20 -17.97 -14.57
CA SER A 270 -29.16 -19.42 -14.31
C SER A 270 -28.80 -20.25 -15.54
N SER A 271 -29.18 -19.80 -16.75
CA SER A 271 -28.83 -20.43 -18.03
C SER A 271 -27.33 -20.40 -18.35
N ILE A 272 -26.57 -19.45 -17.81
CA ILE A 272 -25.10 -19.42 -17.89
C ILE A 272 -24.51 -20.38 -16.85
N LEU A 273 -25.01 -20.36 -15.60
CA LEU A 273 -24.54 -21.26 -14.55
C LEU A 273 -24.78 -22.73 -14.90
N SER A 274 -25.92 -23.07 -15.49
CA SER A 274 -26.20 -24.42 -16.01
C SER A 274 -25.24 -24.85 -17.12
N LYS A 275 -24.82 -23.93 -18.01
CA LYS A 275 -23.82 -24.22 -19.06
C LYS A 275 -22.38 -24.31 -18.53
N ALA A 276 -22.10 -23.73 -17.37
CA ALA A 276 -20.84 -23.97 -16.64
C ALA A 276 -20.89 -25.25 -15.76
N GLY A 277 -22.08 -25.85 -15.59
CA GLY A 277 -22.30 -27.04 -14.75
C GLY A 277 -22.58 -26.74 -13.26
N GLY A 278 -22.74 -25.48 -12.87
CA GLY A 278 -23.04 -25.05 -11.50
C GLY A 278 -21.83 -24.98 -10.56
N ILE A 279 -22.03 -24.41 -9.37
CA ILE A 279 -20.99 -24.25 -8.33
C ILE A 279 -20.38 -25.61 -7.98
N GLY A 280 -19.06 -25.67 -7.83
CA GLY A 280 -18.35 -26.89 -7.46
C GLY A 280 -18.13 -27.88 -8.62
N LYS A 281 -18.66 -27.61 -9.82
CA LYS A 281 -18.32 -28.39 -11.02
C LYS A 281 -16.81 -28.28 -11.26
N LYS A 282 -16.15 -29.43 -11.23
CA LYS A 282 -14.75 -29.60 -11.65
C LYS A 282 -14.68 -29.70 -13.18
N VAL A 283 -13.71 -29.00 -13.77
CA VAL A 283 -13.40 -29.07 -15.21
C VAL A 283 -11.90 -29.24 -15.38
N LEU A 284 -11.50 -30.23 -16.19
CA LEU A 284 -10.12 -30.47 -16.60
C LEU A 284 -9.79 -29.70 -17.87
N TRP A 285 -8.66 -29.02 -17.87
CA TRP A 285 -8.17 -28.23 -19.00
C TRP A 285 -6.80 -28.72 -19.45
N GLN A 286 -6.64 -28.93 -20.75
CA GLN A 286 -5.34 -29.11 -21.39
C GLN A 286 -4.85 -27.75 -21.94
N VAL A 287 -3.60 -27.39 -21.66
CA VAL A 287 -2.96 -26.23 -22.29
C VAL A 287 -2.56 -26.58 -23.73
N THR A 288 -2.96 -25.75 -24.70
CA THR A 288 -2.75 -25.99 -26.15
C THR A 288 -1.95 -24.91 -26.86
N GLY A 289 -1.60 -23.83 -26.17
CA GLY A 289 -0.82 -22.72 -26.72
C GLY A 289 -0.65 -21.57 -25.74
N THR A 290 0.38 -20.76 -25.94
CA THR A 290 0.51 -19.43 -25.33
C THR A 290 0.44 -18.35 -26.40
N GLY A 291 0.01 -17.15 -26.01
CA GLY A 291 -0.12 -16.02 -26.91
C GLY A 291 0.08 -14.69 -26.20
N ILE A 292 0.49 -13.68 -26.96
CA ILE A 292 0.88 -12.36 -26.44
C ILE A 292 0.26 -11.28 -27.31
N LEU A 293 -0.37 -10.27 -26.70
CA LEU A 293 -0.86 -9.08 -27.37
C LEU A 293 -0.03 -7.86 -26.93
N ASP A 294 0.48 -7.08 -27.88
CA ASP A 294 1.13 -5.78 -27.69
C ASP A 294 2.30 -5.70 -26.68
N ASN A 295 2.87 -6.84 -26.24
CA ASN A 295 3.75 -6.90 -25.05
C ASN A 295 3.05 -6.30 -23.78
N LYS A 296 1.73 -6.51 -23.70
CA LYS A 296 0.82 -6.00 -22.66
C LYS A 296 -0.08 -7.06 -22.03
N VAL A 297 -0.44 -8.12 -22.76
CA VAL A 297 -1.30 -9.21 -22.26
C VAL A 297 -0.68 -10.53 -22.69
N TRP A 298 -0.50 -11.46 -21.73
CA TRP A 298 -0.01 -12.82 -21.96
C TRP A 298 -1.10 -13.79 -21.52
N ALA A 299 -1.35 -14.83 -22.31
CA ALA A 299 -2.44 -15.76 -22.05
C ALA A 299 -2.12 -17.21 -22.49
N ALA A 300 -2.82 -18.17 -21.90
CA ALA A 300 -2.81 -19.59 -22.29
C ALA A 300 -4.14 -19.97 -22.94
N ARG A 301 -4.08 -20.65 -24.10
CA ARG A 301 -5.24 -21.22 -24.81
C ARG A 301 -5.52 -22.62 -24.29
N LEU A 302 -6.75 -22.87 -23.89
CA LEU A 302 -7.18 -24.07 -23.19
C LEU A 302 -8.19 -24.88 -24.00
N LEU A 303 -8.12 -26.20 -23.86
CA LEU A 303 -9.11 -27.15 -24.37
C LEU A 303 -9.72 -27.89 -23.17
N PRO A 304 -11.06 -27.93 -23.01
CA PRO A 304 -11.68 -28.75 -21.98
C PRO A 304 -11.55 -30.23 -22.36
N ILE A 305 -11.20 -31.09 -21.41
CA ILE A 305 -11.06 -32.54 -21.65
C ILE A 305 -11.91 -33.35 -20.67
N GLY A 306 -12.32 -34.55 -21.07
CA GLY A 306 -13.14 -35.44 -20.24
C GLY A 306 -14.61 -35.02 -20.08
N LEU A 307 -15.10 -34.05 -20.86
CA LEU A 307 -16.52 -33.70 -20.94
C LEU A 307 -17.34 -34.92 -21.40
N ARG A 308 -18.47 -35.18 -20.72
CA ARG A 308 -19.40 -36.26 -21.12
C ARG A 308 -20.28 -35.81 -22.28
N ASN A 309 -20.87 -36.76 -23.01
CA ASN A 309 -21.78 -36.47 -24.12
C ASN A 309 -22.92 -35.53 -23.68
N GLY A 310 -22.99 -34.33 -24.28
CA GLY A 310 -23.98 -33.30 -23.97
C GLY A 310 -23.57 -32.33 -22.85
N GLU A 311 -22.46 -32.54 -22.15
CA GLU A 311 -21.88 -31.50 -21.30
C GLU A 311 -21.32 -30.37 -22.19
N THR A 312 -21.57 -29.12 -21.77
CA THR A 312 -20.99 -27.92 -22.38
C THR A 312 -20.15 -27.19 -21.35
N ILE A 313 -19.38 -26.22 -21.82
CA ILE A 313 -18.73 -25.21 -20.98
C ILE A 313 -19.24 -23.83 -21.38
N HIS A 314 -19.12 -22.86 -20.47
CA HIS A 314 -19.31 -21.46 -20.78
C HIS A 314 -18.11 -20.62 -20.34
N THR A 315 -17.66 -19.74 -21.23
CA THR A 315 -16.66 -18.69 -20.98
C THR A 315 -17.23 -17.36 -21.48
N MET A 316 -16.86 -16.25 -20.84
CA MET A 316 -17.43 -14.93 -21.11
C MET A 316 -17.37 -14.53 -22.59
N ASP A 317 -16.24 -14.81 -23.26
CA ASP A 317 -15.99 -14.41 -24.64
C ASP A 317 -16.63 -15.35 -25.69
N GLY A 318 -17.25 -16.46 -25.26
CA GLY A 318 -17.97 -17.41 -26.13
C GLY A 318 -17.13 -18.22 -27.14
N GLY A 319 -15.89 -17.82 -27.39
CA GLY A 319 -14.92 -18.53 -28.23
C GLY A 319 -14.04 -19.51 -27.47
N THR A 320 -12.85 -19.78 -28.01
CA THR A 320 -11.87 -20.69 -27.40
C THR A 320 -11.54 -20.27 -25.95
N PRO A 321 -11.60 -21.17 -24.96
CA PRO A 321 -11.25 -20.87 -23.58
C PRO A 321 -9.82 -20.39 -23.41
N VAL A 322 -9.64 -19.33 -22.61
CA VAL A 322 -8.35 -18.67 -22.36
C VAL A 322 -8.21 -18.35 -20.87
N CYS A 323 -7.02 -18.62 -20.31
CA CYS A 323 -6.61 -18.07 -19.00
C CYS A 323 -5.63 -16.92 -19.23
N VAL A 324 -5.91 -15.76 -18.62
CA VAL A 324 -5.02 -14.59 -18.67
C VAL A 324 -3.90 -14.78 -17.65
N LEU A 325 -2.66 -14.89 -18.13
CA LEU A 325 -1.51 -15.21 -17.30
C LEU A 325 -0.88 -13.97 -16.68
N ALA A 326 -0.71 -12.92 -17.49
CA ALA A 326 -0.16 -11.63 -17.05
C ALA A 326 -0.71 -10.45 -17.86
N VAL A 327 -0.74 -9.26 -17.24
CA VAL A 327 -1.09 -7.99 -17.87
C VAL A 327 -0.13 -6.89 -17.42
N ARG A 328 0.52 -6.21 -18.37
CA ARG A 328 1.33 -5.02 -18.11
C ARG A 328 0.43 -3.79 -18.00
N LYS A 329 0.84 -2.82 -17.19
CA LYS A 329 0.22 -1.50 -17.04
C LYS A 329 -0.20 -0.89 -18.40
N GLY A 330 -1.51 -0.72 -18.60
CA GLY A 330 -2.10 -0.21 -19.85
C GLY A 330 -2.69 -1.27 -20.78
N GLY A 331 -2.47 -2.57 -20.52
CA GLY A 331 -3.31 -3.65 -21.03
C GLY A 331 -4.54 -3.89 -20.15
N ARG A 332 -5.49 -4.72 -20.62
CA ARG A 332 -6.67 -5.17 -19.85
C ARG A 332 -6.88 -6.68 -20.08
N PRO A 333 -7.37 -7.45 -19.09
CA PRO A 333 -7.58 -8.90 -19.25
C PRO A 333 -8.49 -9.25 -20.45
N ALA A 334 -9.57 -8.50 -20.64
CA ALA A 334 -10.53 -8.72 -21.73
C ALA A 334 -9.94 -8.52 -23.14
N ASP A 335 -8.77 -7.86 -23.29
CA ASP A 335 -8.10 -7.77 -24.58
C ASP A 335 -7.43 -9.09 -25.01
N ALA A 336 -7.32 -10.10 -24.12
CA ALA A 336 -6.82 -11.44 -24.47
C ALA A 336 -7.68 -12.14 -25.54
N SER A 337 -8.97 -11.80 -25.64
CA SER A 337 -9.89 -12.24 -26.71
C SER A 337 -9.42 -11.87 -28.13
N LYS A 338 -8.49 -10.93 -28.26
CA LYS A 338 -7.93 -10.45 -29.54
C LYS A 338 -6.66 -11.18 -29.98
N ILE A 339 -6.16 -12.12 -29.19
CA ILE A 339 -4.95 -12.89 -29.52
C ILE A 339 -5.28 -13.85 -30.67
N THR A 340 -4.79 -13.54 -31.86
CA THR A 340 -4.86 -14.38 -33.06
C THR A 340 -3.66 -15.32 -33.19
N GLU A 341 -2.48 -14.86 -32.78
CA GLU A 341 -1.23 -15.60 -32.86
C GLU A 341 -1.01 -16.43 -31.59
N TRP A 342 -0.97 -17.75 -31.74
CA TRP A 342 -0.84 -18.72 -30.66
C TRP A 342 0.32 -19.67 -30.94
N THR A 343 1.40 -19.52 -30.16
CA THR A 343 2.52 -20.47 -30.15
C THR A 343 2.05 -21.77 -29.50
N PRO A 344 2.15 -22.93 -30.16
CA PRO A 344 1.87 -24.22 -29.52
C PRO A 344 2.77 -24.44 -28.29
N VAL A 345 2.26 -25.15 -27.28
CA VAL A 345 3.10 -25.61 -26.17
C VAL A 345 3.63 -27.01 -26.51
N ASP A 346 4.94 -27.19 -26.43
CA ASP A 346 5.60 -28.48 -26.73
C ASP A 346 5.09 -29.60 -25.83
N GLU A 347 5.19 -30.86 -26.27
CA GLU A 347 4.67 -32.02 -25.54
C GLU A 347 5.23 -32.16 -24.12
N GLY A 348 6.47 -31.73 -23.87
CA GLY A 348 7.10 -31.70 -22.53
C GLY A 348 6.73 -30.50 -21.66
N ARG A 349 6.02 -29.50 -22.21
CA ARG A 349 5.53 -28.30 -21.49
C ARG A 349 4.00 -28.22 -21.41
N GLY A 350 3.29 -28.93 -22.29
CA GLY A 350 1.83 -29.03 -22.28
C GLY A 350 1.36 -29.88 -21.10
N PHE A 351 0.41 -29.38 -20.32
CA PHE A 351 -0.10 -30.11 -19.16
C PHE A 351 -1.60 -29.98 -18.98
N VAL A 352 -2.13 -30.89 -18.16
CA VAL A 352 -3.51 -30.88 -17.67
C VAL A 352 -3.54 -30.32 -16.25
N PHE A 353 -4.57 -29.52 -15.95
CA PHE A 353 -4.91 -29.07 -14.60
C PHE A 353 -6.43 -29.14 -14.37
N GLU A 354 -6.82 -29.13 -13.11
CA GLU A 354 -8.23 -29.05 -12.70
C GLU A 354 -8.59 -27.62 -12.28
N SER A 355 -9.86 -27.26 -12.44
CA SER A 355 -10.44 -26.00 -11.97
C SER A 355 -11.84 -26.25 -11.42
N VAL A 356 -12.33 -25.35 -10.57
CA VAL A 356 -13.64 -25.47 -9.91
C VAL A 356 -14.49 -24.23 -10.17
N VAL A 357 -15.73 -24.40 -10.63
CA VAL A 357 -16.67 -23.28 -10.78
C VAL A 357 -16.99 -22.64 -9.42
N GLY A 358 -16.72 -21.34 -9.28
CA GLY A 358 -16.97 -20.58 -8.06
C GLY A 358 -16.91 -19.07 -8.27
N GLU A 359 -16.93 -18.33 -7.16
CA GLU A 359 -16.76 -16.88 -7.14
C GLU A 359 -15.32 -16.51 -6.79
N LYS A 360 -14.72 -15.55 -7.51
CA LYS A 360 -13.54 -14.83 -7.00
C LYS A 360 -13.99 -13.88 -5.91
N VAL A 361 -13.31 -13.89 -4.76
CA VAL A 361 -13.75 -13.18 -3.55
C VAL A 361 -12.65 -12.29 -3.01
N ILE A 362 -12.99 -11.05 -2.73
CA ILE A 362 -12.19 -10.16 -1.91
C ILE A 362 -12.73 -10.17 -0.48
N LEU A 363 -11.84 -10.28 0.49
CA LEU A 363 -12.15 -10.01 1.89
C LEU A 363 -11.57 -8.64 2.27
N GLN A 364 -12.38 -7.79 2.89
CA GLN A 364 -12.01 -6.44 3.33
C GLN A 364 -12.26 -6.26 4.82
N LEU A 365 -11.38 -5.49 5.46
CA LEU A 365 -11.53 -5.08 6.86
C LEU A 365 -12.39 -3.81 6.91
N GLU A 366 -13.70 -3.96 7.12
CA GLU A 366 -14.61 -2.81 7.28
C GLU A 366 -14.90 -2.50 8.75
N LYS A 367 -15.27 -1.24 8.99
CA LYS A 367 -15.70 -0.75 10.30
C LYS A 367 -17.20 -0.97 10.44
N GLU A 368 -17.62 -1.36 11.64
CA GLU A 368 -19.03 -1.32 12.02
C GLU A 368 -19.44 0.16 12.19
N GLU A 369 -20.31 0.66 11.31
CA GLU A 369 -20.87 2.01 11.44
C GLU A 369 -21.78 2.07 12.67
N SER A 370 -21.53 3.02 13.58
CA SER A 370 -22.35 3.19 14.76
C SER A 370 -23.68 3.86 14.42
N GLU A 371 -24.80 3.16 14.61
CA GLU A 371 -26.18 3.65 14.39
C GLU A 371 -26.52 4.96 15.12
N THR A 372 -25.66 5.42 16.04
CA THR A 372 -25.79 6.66 16.81
C THR A 372 -25.51 7.95 16.02
N GLU A 373 -24.91 7.91 14.82
CA GLU A 373 -24.85 9.11 13.94
C GLU A 373 -26.14 9.27 13.13
N ASN A 374 -27.27 9.40 13.84
CA ASN A 374 -28.58 9.77 13.29
C ASN A 374 -28.63 11.29 12.98
N ASP A 375 -27.66 11.76 12.19
CA ASP A 375 -27.50 13.15 11.80
C ASP A 375 -28.51 13.47 10.69
N GLY A 376 -29.59 14.17 11.07
CA GLY A 376 -30.84 14.23 10.30
C GLY A 376 -30.75 14.80 8.86
N PRO A 377 -31.86 14.77 8.10
CA PRO A 377 -31.90 14.87 6.63
C PRO A 377 -31.59 16.27 6.03
N TYR A 378 -30.75 17.08 6.69
CA TYR A 378 -30.46 18.48 6.36
C TYR A 378 -28.97 18.81 6.17
N ARG A 379 -28.11 17.85 5.79
CA ARG A 379 -26.79 18.18 5.21
C ARG A 379 -26.93 18.61 3.74
N GLY A 380 -27.39 19.84 3.56
CA GLY A 380 -27.74 20.42 2.25
C GLY A 380 -26.58 20.50 1.25
N TYR A 381 -26.93 20.38 -0.04
CA TYR A 381 -26.04 20.51 -1.19
C TYR A 381 -25.06 21.70 -1.06
N LYS A 382 -23.76 21.40 -0.93
CA LYS A 382 -22.69 22.40 -1.09
C LYS A 382 -22.64 22.87 -2.55
N ARG A 383 -23.43 23.91 -2.86
CA ARG A 383 -23.34 24.66 -4.11
C ARG A 383 -21.90 25.11 -4.33
N LYS A 384 -21.34 24.77 -5.50
CA LYS A 384 -20.01 25.25 -5.91
C LYS A 384 -20.09 26.78 -6.05
N PHE A 385 -19.34 27.51 -5.23
CA PHE A 385 -19.08 28.92 -5.49
C PHE A 385 -18.18 29.01 -6.71
N ALA A 386 -18.71 29.59 -7.79
CA ALA A 386 -17.91 29.94 -8.96
C ALA A 386 -17.22 31.29 -8.70
N ASN A 387 -15.89 31.30 -8.68
CA ASN A 387 -15.13 32.54 -8.71
C ASN A 387 -15.24 33.16 -10.12
N GLN A 388 -16.09 34.17 -10.27
CA GLN A 388 -15.99 35.18 -11.32
C GLN A 388 -15.24 36.41 -10.79
N SER A 389 -14.79 37.28 -11.71
CA SER A 389 -13.76 38.32 -11.51
C SER A 389 -12.33 37.76 -11.42
N GLY A 390 -11.49 37.78 -12.47
CA GLY A 390 -11.69 38.23 -13.85
C GLY A 390 -11.00 39.56 -14.17
N ASP A 391 -10.08 39.55 -15.13
CA ASP A 391 -9.78 40.69 -15.99
C ASP A 391 -9.08 40.28 -17.30
N ASN A 392 -9.09 41.20 -18.26
CA ASN A 392 -8.81 41.05 -19.70
C ASN A 392 -7.38 40.60 -20.08
N TYR A 393 -7.23 39.92 -21.23
CA TYR A 393 -6.62 40.51 -22.44
C TYR A 393 -6.81 39.64 -23.73
N HIS A 394 -6.70 40.28 -24.90
CA HIS A 394 -7.12 39.80 -26.23
C HIS A 394 -6.46 38.51 -26.78
N ARG A 395 -7.20 37.74 -27.60
CA ARG A 395 -6.98 37.70 -29.07
C ARG A 395 -8.18 37.15 -29.88
N ASP A 396 -8.17 37.45 -31.18
CA ASP A 396 -9.28 37.38 -32.13
C ASP A 396 -9.49 36.00 -32.80
N ASN A 397 -10.74 35.61 -33.08
CA ASN A 397 -11.30 35.69 -34.45
C ASN A 397 -12.78 35.23 -34.57
N LYS A 398 -13.48 35.84 -35.55
CA LYS A 398 -14.61 35.35 -36.37
C LYS A 398 -15.80 34.65 -35.69
N GLU A 399 -16.97 35.30 -35.64
CA GLU A 399 -17.99 35.34 -36.72
C GLU A 399 -18.70 33.99 -36.96
N PHE A 400 -19.99 33.91 -36.60
CA PHE A 400 -21.09 33.62 -37.54
C PHE A 400 -22.45 34.05 -36.95
N ASN A 401 -23.52 34.01 -37.76
CA ASN A 401 -24.77 34.77 -37.57
C ASN A 401 -25.97 33.92 -37.06
N TYR A 402 -27.13 34.59 -36.98
CA TYR A 402 -28.52 34.14 -36.66
C TYR A 402 -28.92 34.24 -35.18
N ARG A 403 -29.77 35.17 -34.72
CA ARG A 403 -31.15 35.61 -35.11
C ARG A 403 -32.27 34.59 -34.82
N GLU A 404 -32.92 34.75 -33.67
CA GLU A 404 -34.38 34.98 -33.44
C GLU A 404 -34.61 35.03 -31.90
N ASN A 405 -35.38 35.90 -31.23
CA ASN A 405 -36.42 36.90 -31.53
C ASN A 405 -37.91 36.46 -31.44
N ARG A 406 -38.42 36.35 -30.20
CA ARG A 406 -39.82 36.52 -29.70
C ARG A 406 -39.76 36.37 -28.17
N ASN A 407 -40.17 37.25 -27.25
CA ASN A 407 -41.05 38.44 -27.20
C ASN A 407 -42.55 38.21 -26.96
N THR A 408 -42.91 37.84 -25.73
CA THR A 408 -44.22 38.04 -25.04
C THR A 408 -43.98 38.05 -23.52
N GLY A 409 -44.69 38.78 -22.64
CA GLY A 409 -45.74 39.78 -22.87
C GLY A 409 -46.55 40.17 -21.61
N ARG A 410 -46.08 41.16 -20.82
CA ARG A 410 -46.80 42.04 -19.83
C ARG A 410 -47.95 41.48 -18.93
N ARG A 411 -47.78 41.62 -17.59
CA ARG A 411 -48.72 42.13 -16.53
C ARG A 411 -48.20 41.70 -15.14
N GLY A 412 -48.35 42.41 -14.01
CA GLY A 412 -48.88 43.76 -13.70
C GLY A 412 -49.03 43.95 -12.16
N GLY A 413 -49.15 45.18 -11.63
CA GLY A 413 -49.28 45.50 -10.18
C GLY A 413 -47.93 45.60 -9.44
N PHE A 414 -47.53 46.59 -8.63
CA PHE A 414 -48.12 47.76 -7.92
C PHE A 414 -48.48 47.55 -6.43
N SER A 415 -48.13 48.53 -5.57
CA SER A 415 -48.20 48.59 -4.09
C SER A 415 -47.21 47.69 -3.29
N GLY A 416 -46.74 48.05 -2.08
CA GLY A 416 -46.72 49.38 -1.44
C GLY A 416 -46.54 49.44 0.10
N ARG A 417 -45.72 50.41 0.58
CA ARG A 417 -45.63 50.99 1.95
C ARG A 417 -45.02 50.17 3.12
N GLY A 418 -44.50 50.93 4.12
CA GLY A 418 -44.04 50.47 5.46
C GLY A 418 -42.52 50.44 5.62
N ARG A 419 -41.77 51.45 6.12
CA ARG A 419 -41.93 52.64 7.00
C ARG A 419 -41.44 52.42 8.44
N SER A 420 -40.61 53.37 8.92
CA SER A 420 -39.99 53.49 10.25
C SER A 420 -38.74 52.63 10.49
N GLY A 421 -37.64 53.13 11.09
CA GLY A 421 -37.23 54.52 11.35
C GLY A 421 -36.71 54.80 12.76
N ASN A 422 -35.68 55.66 12.85
CA ASN A 422 -35.07 56.27 14.06
C ASN A 422 -34.35 55.32 15.06
N ALA A 423 -33.43 55.77 15.91
CA ALA A 423 -32.49 56.92 15.87
C ALA A 423 -31.46 56.80 17.04
N GLN A 424 -30.48 57.73 17.09
CA GLN A 424 -29.61 58.09 18.24
C GLN A 424 -28.62 56.99 18.72
N ALA A 425 -27.29 57.14 18.75
CA ALA A 425 -26.36 58.23 19.12
C ALA A 425 -26.00 58.29 20.62
N ARG A 426 -24.69 58.31 20.94
CA ARG A 426 -24.05 59.15 21.98
C ARG A 426 -22.51 59.11 21.96
N ASN A 427 -21.91 60.21 22.39
CA ASN A 427 -20.46 60.49 22.38
C ASN A 427 -19.74 59.94 23.62
N ARG A 428 -18.43 59.66 23.46
CA ARG A 428 -17.25 60.10 24.26
C ARG A 428 -16.01 59.55 23.53
N GLY A 429 -14.91 60.28 23.29
CA GLY A 429 -14.09 61.09 24.22
C GLY A 429 -13.02 60.13 24.78
N ASP A 430 -11.71 60.31 24.70
CA ASP A 430 -10.79 61.47 24.85
C ASP A 430 -9.35 60.87 24.66
N GLY A 431 -8.24 61.53 24.28
CA GLY A 431 -7.91 62.90 23.89
C GLY A 431 -6.44 63.02 23.40
N THR A 432 -5.97 64.25 23.19
CA THR A 432 -4.57 64.78 23.36
C THR A 432 -3.39 63.78 23.43
N ARG A 433 -2.24 63.87 22.72
CA ARG A 433 -1.44 64.97 22.09
C ARG A 433 -0.38 64.28 21.14
N ASN A 434 0.56 64.92 20.42
CA ASN A 434 1.04 66.32 20.39
C ASN A 434 1.47 66.78 18.98
N THR A 435 1.98 68.01 18.92
CA THR A 435 2.46 68.87 17.81
C THR A 435 3.96 68.76 17.45
N SER A 436 4.20 68.61 16.13
CA SER A 436 5.13 69.37 15.25
C SER A 436 6.68 69.19 15.29
N PRO A 437 7.36 69.09 14.11
CA PRO A 437 8.83 69.11 13.92
C PRO A 437 9.36 70.52 13.55
N PRO A 438 10.68 70.72 13.26
CA PRO A 438 11.08 70.82 11.83
C PRO A 438 12.58 70.49 11.44
N ALA A 439 12.83 70.49 10.12
CA ALA A 439 14.04 70.96 9.40
C ALA A 439 15.27 70.06 9.06
N SER A 440 15.74 70.27 7.80
CA SER A 440 17.00 69.88 7.11
C SER A 440 17.41 68.39 7.00
N GLY A 441 18.05 67.94 5.89
CA GLY A 441 18.20 68.57 4.57
C GLY A 441 19.26 67.90 3.66
N ARG A 442 18.98 67.83 2.34
CA ARG A 442 19.86 67.39 1.22
C ARG A 442 20.38 65.93 1.24
N GLY A 443 20.15 65.19 0.16
CA GLY A 443 20.76 63.87 -0.12
C GLY A 443 20.18 63.24 -1.40
N ASN A 444 21.03 62.86 -2.36
CA ASN A 444 20.63 62.57 -3.74
C ASN A 444 20.55 61.05 -4.07
N ASP A 445 19.93 60.75 -5.22
CA ASP A 445 20.06 59.53 -6.05
C ASP A 445 19.50 58.14 -5.59
N ARG A 446 18.61 57.61 -6.45
CA ARG A 446 18.48 56.22 -6.97
C ARG A 446 18.30 55.07 -5.94
N ARG A 447 17.19 54.30 -5.98
CA ARG A 447 16.90 53.20 -6.95
C ARG A 447 18.13 52.31 -7.17
N ASP A 448 18.19 51.04 -6.79
CA ASP A 448 17.14 50.04 -6.52
C ASP A 448 17.79 48.86 -5.74
N ARG A 449 17.10 47.88 -5.09
CA ARG A 449 15.67 47.51 -5.07
C ARG A 449 15.29 46.91 -3.69
N ALA A 450 14.68 45.72 -3.65
CA ALA A 450 14.28 44.96 -2.45
C ALA A 450 15.38 43.96 -1.98
N GLY A 451 15.37 43.46 -0.74
CA GLY A 451 14.49 43.80 0.39
C GLY A 451 14.64 42.79 1.55
N GLY A 452 14.86 43.29 2.76
CA GLY A 452 15.04 42.45 3.95
C GLY A 452 13.72 42.10 4.65
N GLY A 453 13.58 40.84 5.06
CA GLY A 453 12.50 40.36 5.92
C GLY A 453 12.63 38.85 6.16
N GLY A 454 12.31 38.32 7.34
CA GLY A 454 11.78 38.98 8.52
C GLY A 454 11.00 37.97 9.36
N SER A 455 11.61 37.50 10.46
CA SER A 455 11.12 36.42 11.32
C SER A 455 9.59 36.38 11.54
N ARG A 456 8.97 35.21 11.30
CA ARG A 456 7.66 34.85 11.89
C ARG A 456 7.43 33.34 11.98
N ARG A 457 7.72 32.82 13.18
CA ARG A 457 6.94 31.85 13.98
C ARG A 457 6.54 30.51 13.34
N ASN A 458 7.00 29.44 13.99
CA ASN A 458 6.41 28.11 13.95
C ASN A 458 4.87 28.16 14.01
N ARG A 459 4.21 27.30 13.22
CA ARG A 459 2.90 26.76 13.57
C ARG A 459 2.87 25.29 13.16
N GLU A 460 2.72 24.40 14.13
CA GLU A 460 2.68 22.96 13.90
C GLU A 460 1.43 22.58 13.10
N GLY A 461 1.57 21.62 12.18
CA GLY A 461 0.58 21.34 11.14
C GLY A 461 0.45 19.87 10.79
N ARG A 462 0.44 18.98 11.79
CA ARG A 462 0.08 17.55 11.73
C ARG A 462 0.45 16.84 10.41
N GLY A 463 1.72 16.48 10.25
CA GLY A 463 2.13 15.55 9.20
C GLY A 463 1.50 14.18 9.44
N GLY A 464 0.63 13.73 8.52
CA GLY A 464 0.00 12.41 8.59
C GLY A 464 1.03 11.29 8.37
N TYR A 465 1.08 10.33 9.29
CA TYR A 465 1.98 9.18 9.20
C TYR A 465 1.60 8.27 8.03
N LYS A 466 2.59 7.88 7.21
CA LYS A 466 2.44 6.95 6.08
C LYS A 466 3.11 5.62 6.40
N SER A 467 2.57 4.53 5.85
CA SER A 467 2.87 3.18 6.30
C SER A 467 4.29 2.74 5.97
N LEU A 468 4.79 1.77 6.73
CA LEU A 468 6.05 1.06 6.44
C LEU A 468 5.99 0.25 5.14
N ASP A 469 4.80 0.03 4.59
CA ASP A 469 4.51 -0.90 3.49
C ASP A 469 3.70 -0.24 2.35
N ASP A 470 3.75 1.10 2.23
CA ASP A 470 3.16 1.86 1.10
C ASP A 470 3.76 1.47 -0.29
N TYR A 471 4.75 0.56 -0.33
CA TYR A 471 5.38 0.00 -1.54
C TYR A 471 5.73 -1.49 -1.36
N GLY A 472 4.70 -2.36 -1.37
CA GLY A 472 4.82 -3.75 -1.82
C GLY A 472 4.19 -3.91 -3.23
N PRO A 473 4.71 -4.79 -4.09
CA PRO A 473 4.19 -4.94 -5.46
C PRO A 473 2.77 -5.54 -5.47
N GLY A 474 1.87 -4.93 -6.24
CA GLY A 474 0.56 -5.49 -6.59
C GLY A 474 -0.63 -5.16 -5.68
N GLY A 475 -0.41 -4.66 -4.46
CA GLY A 475 -1.44 -4.41 -3.43
C GLY A 475 -2.43 -3.26 -3.67
N ASN A 476 -2.89 -3.03 -4.91
CA ASN A 476 -3.96 -2.07 -5.22
C ASN A 476 -4.93 -2.66 -6.28
N GLY A 477 -6.09 -3.09 -5.79
CA GLY A 477 -7.17 -3.67 -6.58
C GLY A 477 -7.98 -2.60 -7.31
N TYR A 478 -7.94 -2.66 -8.64
CA TYR A 478 -8.91 -2.03 -9.54
C TYR A 478 -8.99 -2.93 -10.78
N ASP A 479 -9.98 -3.82 -10.80
CA ASP A 479 -10.34 -4.54 -12.02
C ASP A 479 -11.09 -3.62 -12.98
N GLY A 480 -10.78 -3.75 -14.28
CA GLY A 480 -11.01 -2.73 -15.29
C GLY A 480 -12.45 -2.57 -15.81
N MET A 481 -13.46 -2.55 -14.93
CA MET A 481 -14.85 -2.16 -15.27
C MET A 481 -15.57 -1.48 -14.09
N TYR A 482 -15.27 -0.20 -13.84
CA TYR A 482 -16.22 0.85 -13.39
C TYR A 482 -15.46 2.16 -13.15
N GLU A 483 -15.39 3.05 -14.15
CA GLU A 483 -15.00 4.45 -13.89
C GLU A 483 -16.18 5.20 -13.28
N SER A 484 -16.09 5.52 -11.99
CA SER A 484 -16.95 6.53 -11.36
C SER A 484 -16.10 7.48 -10.52
N ARG A 485 -16.35 8.79 -10.66
CA ARG A 485 -15.50 9.86 -10.10
C ARG A 485 -15.79 10.08 -8.61
N GLY A 486 -15.05 9.42 -7.73
CA GLY A 486 -15.01 9.65 -6.28
C GLY A 486 -13.59 10.01 -5.80
N ALA A 487 -13.46 10.74 -4.70
CA ALA A 487 -12.18 11.27 -4.23
C ALA A 487 -11.61 10.47 -3.05
N ASN A 488 -10.34 10.07 -3.18
CA ASN A 488 -9.27 10.26 -2.19
C ASN A 488 -9.68 10.28 -0.68
N GLU A 489 -10.14 9.13 -0.18
CA GLU A 489 -10.15 8.82 1.26
C GLU A 489 -9.35 7.52 1.52
N GLY A 490 -9.10 7.21 2.79
CA GLY A 490 -8.03 6.29 3.20
C GLY A 490 -8.19 4.85 2.71
N GLY A 491 -7.14 4.30 2.10
CA GLY A 491 -7.12 2.93 1.59
C GLY A 491 -7.39 1.87 2.66
N VAL A 492 -8.44 1.08 2.44
CA VAL A 492 -8.84 -0.07 3.26
C VAL A 492 -8.03 -1.32 2.83
N PRO A 493 -7.58 -2.20 3.73
CA PRO A 493 -6.89 -3.44 3.35
C PRO A 493 -7.80 -4.38 2.52
N VAL A 494 -7.23 -4.95 1.46
CA VAL A 494 -7.91 -5.84 0.50
C VAL A 494 -7.13 -7.15 0.40
N MET A 495 -7.73 -8.26 0.83
CA MET A 495 -7.19 -9.61 0.65
C MET A 495 -7.90 -10.29 -0.52
N ASN A 496 -7.14 -10.87 -1.47
CA ASN A 496 -7.68 -11.45 -2.71
C ASN A 496 -7.67 -12.99 -2.63
N TYR A 497 -8.83 -13.63 -2.75
CA TYR A 497 -9.01 -15.08 -2.71
C TYR A 497 -9.69 -15.62 -3.97
#